data_AF-A0A7C4NMU1-F1
#
_entry.id   AF-A0A7C4NMU1-F1
#
_cell.length_a   1.000
_cell.length_b   1.000
_cell.length_c   1.000
_cell.angle_alpha   90.00
_cell.angle_beta   90.00
_cell.angle_gamma   90.00
#
_symmetry.space_group_name_H-M   'P 1'
#
loop_
_entity.id
_entity.type
_entity.pdbx_description
1 polymer ?
#
loop_
_entity_poly.entity_id
_entity_poly.type
_entity_poly.pdbx_seq_one_letter_code
_entity_poly.pdbx_strand_id
1 'polypeptide(L)'
;MRFDSIDSLLYFVGGNVKEDTVLIIDEFTYWCRAEPCVLGELQRFVDRYIDRGRLGIIIIGSLVGVMIRSVLGGGTPLYGRANLRLRYPS
;
A
#
# COMPACT_ATOMS: atom_id res chain seq x y z
N MET A 1 12.32 -3.19 19.64
CA MET A 1 10.88 -3.23 19.36
C MET A 1 10.65 -4.31 18.32
N ARG A 2 9.72 -5.24 18.54
CA ARG A 2 9.41 -6.34 17.60
C ARG A 2 7.95 -6.19 17.18
N PHE A 3 7.66 -6.36 15.89
CA PHE A 3 6.30 -6.43 15.36
C PHE A 3 6.04 -7.86 14.92
N ASP A 4 4.92 -8.42 15.35
CA ASP A 4 4.55 -9.80 15.03
C ASP A 4 3.72 -9.91 13.74
N SER A 5 3.29 -8.78 13.19
CA SER A 5 2.63 -8.69 11.89
C SER A 5 2.96 -7.38 11.18
N ILE A 6 2.80 -7.39 9.86
CA ILE A 6 2.90 -6.16 9.07
C ILE A 6 1.80 -5.17 9.44
N ASP A 7 0.57 -5.63 9.69
CA ASP A 7 -0.50 -4.76 10.17
C ASP A 7 -0.03 -3.98 11.40
N SER A 8 0.59 -4.64 12.38
CA SER A 8 1.08 -3.98 13.60
C SER A 8 2.15 -2.91 13.31
N LEU A 9 3.06 -3.17 12.38
CA LEU A 9 4.05 -2.21 11.93
C LEU A 9 3.39 -1.00 11.24
N LEU A 10 2.46 -1.25 10.30
CA LEU A 10 1.72 -0.21 9.59
C LEU A 10 0.92 0.65 10.58
N TYR A 11 0.19 0.04 11.51
CA TYR A 11 -0.55 0.73 12.57
C TYR A 11 0.36 1.58 13.45
N PHE A 12 1.55 1.09 13.79
CA PHE A 12 2.54 1.86 14.53
C PHE A 12 3.03 3.08 13.73
N VAL A 13 3.36 2.90 12.45
CA VAL A 13 3.77 4.02 11.59
C VAL A 13 2.66 5.05 11.49
N GLY A 14 1.45 4.65 11.05
CA GLY A 14 0.33 5.56 10.86
C GLY A 14 -0.12 6.26 12.13
N GLY A 15 -0.02 5.61 13.29
CA GLY A 15 -0.36 6.20 14.59
C GLY A 15 0.66 7.21 15.12
N ASN A 16 1.88 7.24 14.58
CA ASN A 16 2.98 8.10 15.06
C ASN A 16 3.34 9.23 14.08
N VAL A 17 2.65 9.33 12.94
CA VAL A 17 2.86 10.42 11.97
C VAL A 17 2.32 11.73 12.55
N LYS A 18 3.22 12.71 12.78
CA LYS A 18 2.87 14.05 13.30
C LYS A 18 2.91 15.14 12.23
N GLU A 19 3.66 14.92 11.16
CA GLU A 19 3.92 15.86 10.07
C GLU A 19 3.63 15.18 8.73
N ASP A 20 3.55 15.96 7.65
CA ASP A 20 3.30 15.42 6.31
C ASP A 20 4.41 14.43 5.91
N THR A 21 4.03 13.17 5.77
CA THR A 21 4.91 12.02 5.57
C THR A 21 4.46 11.24 4.36
N VAL A 22 5.41 10.69 3.59
CA VAL A 22 5.13 9.75 2.50
C VAL A 22 5.78 8.42 2.81
N LEU A 23 4.96 7.36 2.88
CA LEU A 23 5.43 5.99 2.96
C LEU A 23 5.64 5.44 1.55
N ILE A 24 6.86 5.00 1.24
CA ILE A 24 7.18 4.36 -0.03
C ILE A 24 7.37 2.86 0.20
N ILE A 25 6.61 2.04 -0.51
CA ILE A 25 6.77 0.59 -0.53
C ILE A 25 7.30 0.20 -1.90
N ASP A 26 8.61 -0.04 -1.94
CA ASP A 26 9.27 -0.50 -3.15
C ASP A 26 9.02 -2.00 -3.37
N GLU A 27 8.93 -2.40 -4.64
CA GLU A 27 8.68 -3.77 -5.08
C GLU A 27 7.50 -4.50 -4.39
N PHE A 28 6.44 -3.76 -4.05
CA PHE A 28 5.23 -4.28 -3.41
C PHE A 28 4.59 -5.43 -4.18
N THR A 29 4.74 -5.44 -5.51
CA THR A 29 4.19 -6.52 -6.34
C THR A 29 4.77 -7.89 -6.02
N TYR A 30 6.02 -7.98 -5.54
CA TYR A 30 6.58 -9.25 -5.08
C TYR A 30 5.95 -9.69 -3.77
N TRP A 31 5.66 -8.75 -2.86
CA TRP A 31 4.97 -9.04 -1.62
C TRP A 31 3.56 -9.57 -1.89
N CYS A 32 2.77 -8.89 -2.72
CA CYS A 32 1.45 -9.36 -3.12
C CYS A 32 1.45 -10.77 -3.71
N ARG A 33 2.50 -11.12 -4.45
CA ARG A 33 2.64 -12.44 -5.05
C ARG A 33 2.95 -13.52 -4.01
N ALA A 34 3.75 -13.20 -2.99
CA ALA A 34 4.13 -14.12 -1.94
C ALA A 34 3.04 -14.26 -0.86
N GLU A 35 2.40 -13.15 -0.48
CA GLU A 35 1.36 -13.08 0.54
C GLU A 35 0.20 -12.20 0.05
N PRO A 36 -0.83 -12.79 -0.59
CA PRO A 36 -1.98 -12.04 -1.09
C PRO A 36 -2.77 -11.29 -0.02
N CYS A 37 -2.71 -11.74 1.25
CA CYS A 37 -3.45 -11.09 2.35
C CYS A 37 -2.98 -9.66 2.62
N VAL A 38 -1.73 -9.33 2.24
CA VAL A 38 -1.15 -7.98 2.40
C VAL A 38 -1.96 -6.88 1.71
N LEU A 39 -2.71 -7.22 0.66
CA LEU A 39 -3.58 -6.26 -0.03
C LEU A 39 -4.71 -5.77 0.89
N GLY A 40 -5.30 -6.67 1.68
CA GLY A 40 -6.36 -6.34 2.62
C GLY A 40 -5.84 -5.59 3.86
N GLU A 41 -4.65 -5.98 4.33
CA GLU A 41 -3.92 -5.25 5.38
C GLU A 41 -3.64 -3.80 4.96
N LEU A 42 -3.06 -3.64 3.77
CA LEU A 42 -2.76 -2.32 3.23
C LEU A 42 -4.03 -1.49 2.96
N GLN A 43 -5.11 -2.13 2.50
CA GLN A 43 -6.40 -1.46 2.35
C GLN A 43 -6.90 -0.88 3.69
N ARG A 44 -6.89 -1.68 4.77
CA ARG A 44 -7.31 -1.21 6.10
C ARG A 44 -6.41 -0.08 6.61
N PHE A 45 -5.13 -0.14 6.30
CA PHE A 45 -4.19 0.93 6.63
C PHE A 45 -4.51 2.22 5.89
N VAL A 46 -4.73 2.13 4.57
CA VAL A 46 -5.10 3.28 3.71
C VAL A 46 -6.39 3.92 4.21
N ASP A 47 -7.44 3.13 4.39
CA ASP A 47 -8.76 3.61 4.85
C ASP A 47 -8.68 4.27 6.23
N ARG A 48 -7.74 3.86 7.08
CA ARG A 48 -7.61 4.42 8.44
C ARG A 48 -6.74 5.68 8.50
N TYR A 49 -5.59 5.69 7.84
CA TYR A 49 -4.54 6.69 8.08
C TYR A 49 -4.29 7.62 6.91
N ILE A 50 -4.52 7.18 5.68
CA ILE A 50 -4.26 7.99 4.48
C ILE A 50 -5.45 8.93 4.24
N ASP A 51 -6.68 8.42 4.31
CA ASP A 51 -7.90 9.21 4.13
C ASP A 51 -8.08 10.32 5.18
N ARG A 52 -7.42 10.19 6.34
CA ARG A 52 -7.50 11.15 7.46
C ARG A 52 -6.37 12.19 7.48
N GLY A 53 -5.47 12.13 6.51
CA GLY A 53 -4.46 13.17 6.25
C GLY A 53 -3.10 12.98 6.93
N ARG A 54 -2.15 13.85 6.51
CA ARG A 54 -0.70 13.88 6.78
C ARG A 54 0.12 12.66 6.35
N LEU A 55 -0.49 11.54 5.98
CA LEU A 55 0.23 10.40 5.44
C LEU A 55 -0.19 10.14 4.00
N GLY A 56 0.78 10.14 3.09
CA GLY A 56 0.64 9.64 1.72
C GLY A 56 1.31 8.27 1.58
N ILE A 57 0.89 7.51 0.57
CA ILE A 57 1.53 6.24 0.23
C ILE A 57 1.89 6.18 -1.26
N ILE A 58 3.08 5.68 -1.57
CA ILE A 58 3.54 5.36 -2.92
C ILE A 58 3.88 3.87 -2.96
N ILE A 59 3.29 3.18 -3.93
CA ILE A 59 3.54 1.77 -4.17
C ILE A 59 4.26 1.63 -5.51
N ILE A 60 5.40 0.94 -5.49
CA ILE A 60 6.22 0.69 -6.69
C ILE A 60 6.26 -0.82 -6.94
N GLY A 61 6.36 -1.23 -8.20
CA GLY A 61 6.55 -2.64 -8.53
C GLY A 61 6.84 -2.88 -9.99
N SER A 62 7.83 -3.73 -10.27
CA SER A 62 8.24 -4.09 -11.63
C SER A 62 7.33 -5.13 -12.28
N LEU A 63 6.60 -5.93 -11.48
CA LEU A 63 5.69 -6.95 -11.99
C LEU A 63 4.36 -6.32 -12.45
N VAL A 64 4.37 -5.71 -13.64
CA VAL A 64 3.22 -4.98 -14.22
C VAL A 64 1.93 -5.82 -14.23
N GLY A 65 2.01 -7.11 -14.54
CA GLY A 65 0.83 -7.99 -14.53
C GLY A 65 0.20 -8.16 -13.13
N VAL A 66 1.02 -8.20 -12.09
CA VAL A 66 0.55 -8.27 -10.69
C VAL A 66 -0.03 -6.93 -10.26
N MET A 67 0.65 -5.83 -10.61
CA MET A 67 0.16 -4.47 -10.36
C MET A 67 -1.23 -4.27 -10.98
N ILE A 68 -1.41 -4.62 -12.26
CA ILE A 68 -2.69 -4.45 -12.95
C ILE A 68 -3.77 -5.36 -12.36
N ARG A 69 -3.50 -6.64 -12.14
CA ARG A 69 -4.53 -7.61 -11.73
C ARG A 69 -4.89 -7.55 -10.25
N SER A 70 -3.90 -7.37 -9.39
CA SER A 70 -4.06 -7.58 -7.94
C SER A 70 -4.14 -6.26 -7.17
N VAL A 71 -3.48 -5.21 -7.68
CA VAL A 71 -3.47 -3.88 -7.04
C VAL A 71 -4.49 -2.95 -7.69
N LEU A 72 -4.52 -2.89 -9.03
CA LEU A 72 -5.32 -1.91 -9.79
C LEU A 72 -6.58 -2.48 -10.47
N GLY A 73 -6.84 -3.77 -10.32
CA GLY A 73 -7.97 -4.46 -10.97
C GLY A 73 -9.32 -4.06 -10.36
N GLY A 74 -10.39 -4.12 -11.15
CA GLY A 74 -11.74 -3.85 -10.62
C GLY A 74 -12.09 -4.82 -9.49
N GLY A 75 -12.54 -4.29 -8.35
CA GLY A 75 -12.91 -5.09 -7.18
C GLY A 75 -11.75 -5.53 -6.28
N THR A 76 -10.51 -5.10 -6.55
CA THR A 76 -9.39 -5.38 -5.65
C THR A 76 -9.37 -4.44 -4.44
N PRO A 77 -8.72 -4.84 -3.32
CA PRO A 77 -8.66 -4.06 -2.08
C PRO A 77 -8.24 -2.59 -2.27
N LEU A 78 -7.28 -2.33 -3.14
CA LEU A 78 -6.72 -0.99 -3.39
C LEU A 78 -7.37 -0.28 -4.58
N TYR A 79 -8.33 -0.92 -5.26
CA TYR A 79 -9.09 -0.29 -6.33
C TYR A 79 -9.89 0.90 -5.81
N GLY A 80 -9.93 1.98 -6.59
CA GLY A 80 -10.61 3.22 -6.23
C GLY A 80 -9.93 4.08 -5.16
N ARG A 81 -8.90 3.57 -4.46
CA ARG A 81 -8.14 4.32 -3.43
C ARG A 81 -6.91 5.04 -3.98
N ALA A 82 -6.39 4.60 -5.11
CA ALA A 82 -5.25 5.23 -5.75
C ALA A 82 -5.67 6.54 -6.46
N ASN A 83 -5.14 7.68 -5.99
CA ASN A 83 -5.40 8.99 -6.61
C ASN A 83 -4.57 9.23 -7.88
N LEU A 84 -3.37 8.65 -7.96
CA LEU A 84 -2.48 8.75 -9.11
C LEU A 84 -1.97 7.38 -9.50
N ARG A 85 -1.90 7.13 -10.81
CA ARG A 85 -1.31 5.92 -11.39
C ARG A 85 -0.31 6.33 -12.45
N LEU A 86 0.95 5.95 -12.25
CA LEU A 86 2.01 6.18 -13.21
C LEU A 86 2.46 4.84 -13.78
N ARG A 87 2.61 4.78 -15.09
CA ARG A 87 3.22 3.65 -15.78
C ARG A 87 4.37 4.20 -16.61
N TYR A 88 5.59 3.82 -16.26
CA TYR A 88 6.74 4.11 -17.10
C TYR A 88 6.70 3.19 -18.33
N PRO A 89 6.61 3.73 -19.56
CA PRO A 89 6.68 2.93 -20.77
C PRO A 89 8.12 2.42 -20.94
N SER A 90 8.25 1.09 -20.96
CA SER A 90 9.45 0.37 -21.39
C SER A 90 9.42 0.16 -22.90
#